data_AF-A0A858RKU0-F1
#
_entry.id   AF-A0A858RKU0-F1
#
_cell.length_a   1.000
_cell.length_b   1.000
_cell.length_c   1.000
_cell.angle_alpha   90.00
_cell.angle_beta   90.00
_cell.angle_gamma   90.00
#
_symmetry.space_group_name_H-M   'P 1'
#
loop_
_entity.id
_entity.type
_entity.pdbx_description
1 polymer ?
#
loop_
_entity_poly.entity_id
_entity_poly.type
_entity_poly.pdbx_seq_one_letter_code
_entity_poly.pdbx_strand_id
1 'polypeptide(L)'
;MKAATPMRSSKRKGFSLLELTVVIAVLLSLTTILILGARAWKNGADRTACLMNIRNVQLAVRSYQNLYGYTAGGMPYAEGGSQDIGTHLFAKGYIDLQTYGEIHGTSPCAGGGLYECAQPDVFPMEGRLYISCSLESQDNHSLPPAADW
;
A
#
# COMPACT_ATOMS: atom_id res chain seq x y z
N MET A 1 -45.76 0.66 -67.44
CA MET A 1 -44.30 0.88 -67.31
C MET A 1 -44.07 1.81 -66.13
N LYS A 2 -43.58 1.31 -64.98
CA LYS A 2 -43.27 2.13 -63.79
C LYS A 2 -41.80 2.51 -63.85
N ALA A 3 -41.49 3.80 -63.94
CA ALA A 3 -40.13 4.32 -63.93
C ALA A 3 -39.54 4.19 -62.52
N ALA A 4 -38.39 3.52 -62.40
CA ALA A 4 -37.65 3.38 -61.15
C ALA A 4 -37.02 4.73 -60.76
N THR A 5 -37.30 5.18 -59.54
CA THR A 5 -36.76 6.43 -58.99
C THR A 5 -35.26 6.24 -58.65
N PRO A 6 -34.36 7.17 -59.03
CA PRO A 6 -32.94 6.99 -58.78
C PRO A 6 -32.66 7.07 -57.27
N MET A 7 -32.08 6.01 -56.71
CA MET A 7 -31.58 6.02 -55.33
C MET A 7 -30.45 7.05 -55.24
N ARG A 8 -30.71 8.15 -54.52
CA ARG A 8 -29.70 9.16 -54.23
C ARG A 8 -28.65 8.54 -53.32
N SER A 9 -27.51 8.13 -53.90
CA SER A 9 -26.33 7.70 -53.14
C SER A 9 -25.89 8.85 -52.24
N SER A 10 -26.22 8.74 -50.95
CA SER A 10 -25.69 9.62 -49.92
C SER A 10 -24.18 9.37 -49.84
N LYS A 11 -23.38 10.24 -50.47
CA LYS A 11 -21.92 10.23 -50.32
C LYS A 11 -21.60 10.34 -48.84
N ARG A 12 -21.24 9.22 -48.20
CA ARG A 12 -20.71 9.22 -46.85
C ARG A 12 -19.44 10.07 -46.87
N LYS A 13 -19.43 11.17 -46.11
CA LYS A 13 -18.22 11.97 -45.93
C LYS A 13 -17.23 11.11 -45.15
N GLY A 14 -16.13 10.73 -45.81
CA GLY A 14 -15.00 10.10 -45.13
C GLY A 14 -14.31 11.15 -44.25
N PHE A 15 -13.77 10.71 -43.12
CA PHE A 15 -12.95 11.55 -42.24
C PHE A 15 -11.71 12.02 -43.01
N SER A 16 -11.35 13.31 -42.92
CA SER A 16 -10.11 13.76 -43.53
C SER A 16 -8.90 13.26 -42.74
N LEU A 17 -7.78 13.02 -43.40
CA LEU A 17 -6.51 12.67 -42.73
C LEU A 17 -6.16 13.69 -41.64
N LEU A 18 -6.47 14.97 -41.88
CA LEU A 18 -6.20 16.06 -40.96
C LEU A 18 -7.09 15.99 -39.70
N GLU A 19 -8.37 15.70 -39.86
CA GLU A 19 -9.27 15.55 -38.71
C GLU A 19 -8.81 14.39 -37.81
N LEU A 20 -8.38 13.27 -38.39
CA LEU A 20 -7.90 12.12 -37.62
C LEU A 20 -6.59 12.42 -36.89
N THR A 21 -5.65 13.11 -37.54
CA THR A 21 -4.35 13.44 -36.93
C THR A 21 -4.49 14.43 -35.78
N VAL A 22 -5.37 15.43 -35.89
CA VAL A 22 -5.64 16.38 -34.80
C VAL A 22 -6.22 15.67 -33.59
N VAL A 23 -7.18 14.76 -33.80
CA VAL A 23 -7.78 13.99 -32.69
C VAL A 23 -6.73 13.14 -31.98
N ILE A 24 -5.88 12.43 -32.72
CA ILE A 24 -4.82 11.61 -32.13
C ILE A 24 -3.81 12.51 -31.39
N ALA A 25 -3.43 13.67 -31.94
CA ALA A 25 -2.52 14.60 -31.30
C ALA A 25 -3.05 15.09 -29.93
N VAL A 26 -4.35 15.42 -29.85
CA VAL A 26 -4.99 15.83 -28.60
C VAL A 26 -5.03 14.65 -27.61
N LEU A 27 -5.44 13.45 -28.04
CA LEU A 27 -5.45 12.26 -27.17
C LEU A 27 -4.06 11.94 -26.59
N LEU A 28 -3.01 12.01 -27.41
CA LEU A 28 -1.63 11.78 -26.96
C LEU A 28 -1.16 12.84 -25.96
N SER A 29 -1.52 14.10 -26.17
CA SER A 29 -1.20 15.19 -25.23
C SER A 29 -1.86 14.98 -23.86
N LEU A 30 -3.15 14.62 -23.82
CA LEU A 30 -3.89 14.37 -22.57
C LEU A 30 -3.33 13.15 -21.82
N THR A 31 -3.01 12.08 -22.55
CA THR A 31 -2.46 10.84 -21.96
C THR A 31 -1.09 11.10 -21.32
N THR A 32 -0.27 11.95 -21.95
CA THR A 32 1.06 12.31 -21.42
C THR A 32 0.95 13.03 -20.06
N ILE A 33 0.02 13.98 -19.95
CA ILE A 33 -0.23 14.70 -18.68
C ILE A 33 -0.72 13.73 -17.60
N LEU A 34 -1.60 12.79 -17.96
CA LEU A 34 -2.13 11.80 -17.03
C LEU A 34 -1.05 10.88 -16.44
N ILE A 35 -0.09 10.42 -17.25
CA ILE A 35 0.98 9.52 -16.79
C ILE A 35 1.87 10.19 -15.73
N LEU A 36 2.21 11.47 -15.92
CA LEU A 36 3.03 12.21 -14.94
C LEU A 36 2.28 12.37 -13.61
N GLY A 37 0.99 12.69 -13.64
CA GLY A 37 0.15 12.78 -12.44
C GLY A 37 -0.02 11.44 -11.72
N ALA A 38 -0.19 10.35 -12.47
CA ALA A 38 -0.39 9.01 -11.91
C ALA A 38 0.83 8.53 -11.09
N ARG A 39 2.05 8.90 -11.48
CA ARG A 39 3.28 8.54 -10.75
C ARG A 39 3.33 9.18 -9.36
N ALA A 40 2.98 10.47 -9.27
CA ALA A 40 2.94 11.18 -7.99
C ALA A 40 1.88 10.57 -7.05
N TRP A 41 0.71 10.20 -7.59
CA TRP A 41 -0.34 9.54 -6.82
C TRP A 41 0.08 8.16 -6.32
N LYS A 42 0.75 7.36 -7.18
CA LYS A 42 1.27 6.03 -6.82
C LYS A 42 2.23 6.10 -5.62
N ASN A 43 3.18 7.04 -5.64
CA ASN A 43 4.11 7.22 -4.52
C ASN A 43 3.39 7.58 -3.21
N GLY A 44 2.36 8.43 -3.31
CA GLY A 44 1.51 8.75 -2.15
C GLY A 44 0.72 7.54 -1.64
N ALA A 45 0.17 6.74 -2.54
CA ALA A 45 -0.55 5.51 -2.19
C ALA A 45 0.37 4.49 -1.51
N ASP A 46 1.58 4.30 -2.03
CA ASP A 46 2.58 3.39 -1.49
C ASP A 46 3.01 3.79 -0.07
N ARG A 47 3.20 5.09 0.16
CA ARG A 47 3.41 5.65 1.50
C ARG A 47 2.23 5.35 2.42
N THR A 48 1.00 5.65 2.00
CA THR A 48 -0.17 5.41 2.86
C THR A 48 -0.37 3.93 3.18
N ALA A 49 -0.11 3.02 2.22
CA ALA A 49 -0.19 1.58 2.45
C ALA A 49 0.85 1.12 3.48
N CYS A 50 2.08 1.62 3.40
CA CYS A 50 3.11 1.37 4.40
C CYS A 50 2.68 1.82 5.81
N LEU A 51 2.18 3.06 5.93
CA LEU A 51 1.74 3.61 7.20
C LEU A 51 0.56 2.83 7.81
N MET A 52 -0.40 2.41 6.98
CA MET A 52 -1.53 1.60 7.43
C MET A 52 -1.08 0.24 7.93
N ASN A 53 -0.09 -0.38 7.28
CA ASN A 53 0.45 -1.64 7.75
C ASN A 53 1.14 -1.52 9.11
N ILE A 54 2.03 -0.52 9.28
CA ILE A 54 2.69 -0.25 10.57
C ILE A 54 1.63 -0.05 11.67
N ARG A 55 0.59 0.73 11.37
CA ARG A 55 -0.51 0.97 12.31
C ARG A 55 -1.25 -0.32 12.66
N ASN A 56 -1.56 -1.16 11.68
CA ASN A 56 -2.28 -2.42 11.90
C ASN A 56 -1.46 -3.39 12.75
N VAL A 57 -0.16 -3.53 12.47
CA VAL A 57 0.76 -4.33 13.28
C VAL A 57 0.81 -3.79 14.71
N GLN A 58 0.93 -2.47 14.88
CA GLN A 58 0.99 -1.86 16.19
C GLN A 58 -0.29 -2.09 17.01
N LEU A 59 -1.46 -2.01 16.36
CA LEU A 59 -2.75 -2.33 16.99
C LEU A 59 -2.83 -3.82 17.37
N ALA A 60 -2.35 -4.73 16.51
CA ALA A 60 -2.31 -6.16 16.81
C ALA A 60 -1.41 -6.46 18.03
N VAL A 61 -0.22 -5.86 18.08
CA VAL A 61 0.73 -6.03 19.19
C VAL A 61 0.15 -5.48 20.50
N ARG A 62 -0.46 -4.30 20.48
CA ARG A 62 -1.09 -3.73 21.69
C ARG A 62 -2.33 -4.48 22.13
N SER A 63 -3.14 -4.96 21.19
CA SER A 63 -4.29 -5.82 21.49
C SER A 63 -3.84 -7.12 22.15
N TYR A 64 -2.80 -7.76 21.61
CA TYR A 64 -2.17 -8.93 22.21
C TYR A 64 -1.60 -8.63 23.60
N GLN A 65 -0.85 -7.54 23.74
CA GLN A 65 -0.30 -7.10 25.02
C GLN A 65 -1.39 -6.94 26.09
N ASN A 66 -2.49 -6.25 25.76
CA ASN A 66 -3.58 -5.97 26.68
C ASN A 66 -4.36 -7.23 27.04
N LEU A 67 -4.73 -8.06 26.04
CA LEU A 67 -5.53 -9.27 26.27
C LEU A 67 -4.82 -10.27 27.18
N TYR A 68 -3.50 -10.36 27.09
CA TYR A 68 -2.69 -11.31 27.87
C TYR A 68 -2.03 -10.68 29.10
N GLY A 69 -2.29 -9.40 29.40
CA GLY A 69 -1.82 -8.73 30.61
C GLY A 69 -0.31 -8.46 30.65
N TYR A 70 0.33 -8.28 29.50
CA TYR A 70 1.75 -7.96 29.42
C TYR A 70 2.01 -6.45 29.66
N THR A 71 3.15 -6.14 30.25
CA THR A 71 3.57 -4.75 30.47
C THR A 71 4.38 -4.22 29.30
N ALA A 72 4.30 -2.92 29.04
CA ALA A 72 5.18 -2.25 28.07
C ALA A 72 6.66 -2.45 28.45
N GLY A 73 7.53 -2.74 27.48
CA GLY A 73 8.93 -3.11 27.70
C GLY A 73 9.14 -4.52 28.29
N GLY A 74 8.07 -5.25 28.58
CA GLY A 74 8.13 -6.66 28.97
C GLY A 74 8.28 -7.59 27.77
N MET A 75 8.49 -8.87 28.05
CA MET A 75 8.54 -9.94 27.06
C MET A 75 7.38 -10.90 27.27
N PRO A 76 6.82 -11.53 26.22
CA PRO A 76 5.83 -12.57 26.39
C PRO A 76 6.46 -13.85 26.96
N TYR A 77 5.62 -14.71 27.52
CA TYR A 77 6.05 -16.07 27.84
C TYR A 77 6.41 -16.83 26.57
N ALA A 78 7.37 -17.74 26.66
CA ALA A 78 7.75 -18.55 25.52
C ALA A 78 6.61 -19.52 25.15
N GLU A 79 6.06 -19.42 23.94
CA GLU A 79 5.11 -20.37 23.39
C GLU A 79 5.74 -21.09 22.19
N GLY A 80 5.68 -22.42 22.16
CA GLY A 80 6.32 -23.18 21.07
C GLY A 80 7.85 -23.01 20.99
N GLY A 81 8.50 -22.53 22.06
CA GLY A 81 9.94 -22.30 22.12
C GLY A 81 10.42 -20.95 21.58
N SER A 82 9.50 -20.05 21.20
CA SER A 82 9.82 -18.68 20.76
C SER A 82 9.24 -17.65 21.73
N GLN A 83 9.89 -16.50 21.87
CA GLN A 83 9.33 -15.31 22.52
C GLN A 83 8.96 -14.21 21.52
N ASP A 84 9.10 -14.50 20.22
CA ASP A 84 8.84 -13.53 19.17
C ASP A 84 7.35 -13.21 19.12
N ILE A 85 7.05 -11.94 19.32
CA ILE A 85 5.70 -11.39 19.31
C ILE A 85 5.08 -11.62 17.92
N GLY A 86 5.83 -11.45 16.83
CA GLY A 86 5.35 -11.69 15.47
C GLY A 86 4.86 -13.14 15.26
N THR A 87 5.65 -14.11 15.72
CA THR A 87 5.29 -15.53 15.70
C THR A 87 4.06 -15.83 16.55
N HIS A 88 3.94 -15.25 17.75
CA HIS A 88 2.73 -15.41 18.57
C HIS A 88 1.48 -14.82 17.93
N LEU A 89 1.59 -13.62 17.36
CA LEU A 89 0.50 -12.96 16.65
C LEU A 89 0.01 -13.80 15.47
N PHE A 90 0.92 -14.37 14.69
CA PHE A 90 0.57 -15.25 13.57
C PHE A 90 -0.08 -16.54 14.04
N ALA A 91 0.52 -17.23 15.02
CA ALA A 91 0.00 -18.49 15.55
C ALA A 91 -1.40 -18.35 16.18
N LYS A 92 -1.70 -17.20 16.78
CA LYS A 92 -3.00 -16.89 17.40
C LYS A 92 -3.99 -16.24 16.43
N GLY A 93 -3.60 -15.98 15.18
CA GLY A 93 -4.48 -15.46 14.12
C GLY A 93 -4.76 -13.95 14.19
N TYR A 94 -3.90 -13.16 14.82
CA TYR A 94 -4.00 -11.69 14.82
C TYR A 94 -3.57 -11.06 13.50
N ILE A 95 -2.63 -11.71 12.81
CA ILE A 95 -2.02 -11.24 11.57
C ILE A 95 -2.03 -12.36 10.53
N ASP A 96 -2.00 -11.99 9.25
CA ASP A 96 -1.88 -12.94 8.15
C ASP A 96 -0.41 -13.29 7.85
N LEU A 97 -0.21 -14.20 6.89
CA LEU A 97 1.12 -14.63 6.47
C LEU A 97 1.94 -13.51 5.81
N GLN A 98 1.27 -12.56 5.15
CA GLN A 98 1.94 -11.44 4.49
C GLN A 98 2.52 -10.49 5.54
N THR A 99 1.72 -10.05 6.50
CA THR A 99 2.14 -9.21 7.61
C THR A 99 3.19 -9.91 8.48
N TYR A 100 3.06 -11.22 8.69
CA TYR A 100 4.12 -12.01 9.33
C TYR A 100 5.45 -11.90 8.57
N GLY A 101 5.42 -12.06 7.24
CA GLY A 101 6.59 -11.93 6.39
C GLY A 101 7.18 -10.52 6.40
N GLU A 102 6.33 -9.49 6.43
CA GLU A 102 6.71 -8.08 6.51
C GLU A 102 7.43 -7.78 7.83
N ILE A 103 6.92 -8.23 8.99
CA ILE A 103 7.56 -8.04 10.30
C ILE A 103 8.97 -8.65 10.33
N HIS A 104 9.17 -9.79 9.67
CA HIS A 104 10.45 -10.49 9.60
C HIS A 104 11.36 -10.01 8.46
N GLY A 105 10.98 -8.95 7.75
CA GLY A 105 11.77 -8.40 6.64
C GLY A 105 11.85 -9.31 5.41
N THR A 106 11.00 -10.33 5.31
CA THR A 106 10.95 -11.24 4.14
C THR A 106 10.05 -10.71 3.02
N SER A 107 9.13 -9.78 3.34
CA SER A 107 8.26 -9.12 2.37
C SER A 107 8.46 -7.61 2.39
N PRO A 108 8.60 -6.95 1.23
CA PRO A 108 8.82 -5.51 1.16
C PRO A 108 7.54 -4.73 1.41
N CYS A 109 7.67 -3.47 1.84
CA CYS A 109 6.56 -2.54 1.90
C CYS A 109 6.11 -2.14 0.48
N ALA A 110 4.92 -1.55 0.35
CA ALA A 110 4.37 -1.13 -0.94
C ALA A 110 5.28 -0.16 -1.73
N GLY A 111 6.13 0.61 -1.04
CA GLY A 111 7.13 1.51 -1.64
C GLY A 111 8.49 0.86 -1.93
N GLY A 112 8.66 -0.44 -1.65
CA GLY A 112 9.91 -1.17 -1.91
C GLY A 112 10.94 -1.17 -0.77
N GLY A 113 10.63 -0.57 0.37
CA GLY A 113 11.42 -0.66 1.60
C GLY A 113 11.21 -1.97 2.36
N LEU A 114 11.92 -2.15 3.46
CA LEU A 114 11.74 -3.27 4.39
C LEU A 114 11.23 -2.75 5.73
N TYR A 115 10.47 -3.58 6.44
CA TYR A 115 10.17 -3.30 7.84
C TYR A 115 11.26 -3.89 8.72
N GLU A 116 11.66 -3.12 9.71
CA GLU A 116 12.67 -3.50 10.69
C GLU A 116 12.01 -3.55 12.07
N CYS A 117 12.22 -4.66 12.76
CA CYS A 117 11.84 -4.82 14.16
C CYS A 117 13.13 -4.84 14.99
N ALA A 118 13.36 -3.81 15.80
CA ALA A 118 14.56 -3.72 16.61
C ALA A 118 14.59 -4.79 17.73
N GLN A 119 13.42 -5.13 18.28
CA GLN A 119 13.26 -6.06 19.40
C GLN A 119 11.99 -6.89 19.20
N PRO A 120 12.07 -8.07 18.56
CA PRO A 120 10.90 -8.90 18.25
C PRO A 120 10.23 -9.48 19.50
N ASP A 121 10.99 -9.64 20.60
CA ASP A 121 10.50 -10.26 21.83
C ASP A 121 10.00 -9.25 22.87
N VAL A 122 10.11 -7.95 22.59
CA VAL A 122 9.84 -6.89 23.58
C VAL A 122 8.65 -6.04 23.15
N PHE A 123 7.64 -5.94 24.01
CA PHE A 123 6.53 -5.03 23.79
C PHE A 123 7.04 -3.59 23.78
N PRO A 124 6.68 -2.78 22.76
CA PRO A 124 7.21 -1.43 22.68
C PRO A 124 6.70 -0.58 23.85
N MET A 125 7.50 0.40 24.27
CA MET A 125 7.07 1.43 25.22
C MET A 125 5.95 2.29 24.61
N GLU A 126 5.15 2.93 25.46
CA GLU A 126 4.17 3.92 25.01
C GLU A 126 4.85 4.99 24.15
N GLY A 127 4.26 5.29 22.99
CA GLY A 127 4.83 6.21 22.00
C GLY A 127 5.93 5.63 21.10
N ARG A 128 6.32 4.36 21.26
CA ARG A 128 7.27 3.68 20.35
C ARG A 128 6.61 2.63 19.48
N LEU A 129 6.95 2.62 18.20
CA LEU A 129 6.43 1.63 17.24
C LEU A 129 7.16 0.28 17.41
N TYR A 130 6.42 -0.80 17.19
CA TYR A 130 6.95 -2.17 17.18
C TYR A 130 7.81 -2.43 15.93
N ILE A 131 7.41 -1.89 14.79
CA ILE A 131 8.16 -1.93 13.53
C ILE A 131 8.32 -0.53 12.94
N SER A 132 9.45 -0.30 12.28
CA SER A 132 9.73 0.89 11.46
C SER A 132 9.99 0.48 10.02
N CYS A 133 9.84 1.40 9.06
CA CYS A 133 10.20 1.14 7.67
C CYS A 133 11.56 1.77 7.34
N SER A 134 12.41 1.07 6.59
CA SER A 134 13.71 1.58 6.15
C SER A 134 13.63 2.88 5.31
N LEU A 135 12.47 3.15 4.70
CA LEU A 135 12.18 4.38 3.94
C LEU A 135 11.67 5.55 4.80
N GLU A 136 11.71 5.45 6.13
CA GLU A 136 11.31 6.52 7.04
C GLU A 136 12.01 7.85 6.74
N SER A 137 13.33 7.81 6.49
CA SER A 137 14.14 9.02 6.26
C SER A 137 14.07 9.58 4.85
N GLN A 138 13.76 8.75 3.84
CA GLN A 138 13.81 9.13 2.43
C GLN A 138 12.44 9.54 1.89
N ASP A 139 11.41 8.74 2.14
CA ASP A 139 10.06 8.93 1.56
C ASP A 139 9.00 9.25 2.62
N ASN A 140 9.43 9.56 3.85
CA ASN A 140 8.54 9.90 4.97
C ASN A 140 7.55 8.75 5.29
N HIS A 141 8.03 7.51 5.15
CA HIS A 141 7.32 6.28 5.52
C HIS A 141 7.34 6.06 7.05
N SER A 142 7.06 7.10 7.82
CA SER A 142 6.94 7.05 9.27
C SER A 142 5.59 7.53 9.75
N LEU A 143 5.08 6.88 10.80
CA LEU A 143 3.95 7.40 11.54
C LEU A 143 4.43 8.52 12.46
N PRO A 144 3.66 9.61 12.65
CA PRO A 144 4.03 10.67 13.56
C PRO A 144 4.22 10.11 14.99
N PRO A 145 5.29 10.53 15.71
CA PRO A 145 5.71 9.94 16.99
C PRO A 145 4.78 10.23 18.19
N ALA A 146 3.52 10.60 17.97
CA ALA A 146 2.57 10.98 19.02
C ALA A 146 1.12 10.77 18.60
N ALA A 147 0.84 9.74 17.81
CA ALA A 147 -0.55 9.34 17.61
C ALA A 147 -0.99 8.49 18.81
N ASP A 148 -2.14 8.83 19.39
CA ASP A 148 -2.76 8.13 20.51
C ASP A 148 -3.32 6.77 20.03
N TRP A 149 -2.42 5.84 19.72
CA TRP A 149 -2.68 4.40 19.56
C TRP A 149 -2.12 3.68 20.77
#